data_AF-A0ABD3RRY8-F1
#
_entry.id   AF-A0ABD3RRY8-F1
#
_cell.length_a   1.000
_cell.length_b   1.000
_cell.length_c   1.000
_cell.angle_alpha   90.00
_cell.angle_beta   90.00
_cell.angle_gamma   90.00
#
_symmetry.space_group_name_H-M   'P 1'
#
loop_
_entity.id
_entity.type
_entity.pdbx_description
1 polymer ?
#
loop_
_entity_poly.entity_id
_entity_poly.type
_entity_poly.pdbx_seq_one_letter_code
_entity_poly.pdbx_strand_id
1 'polypeptide(L)'
;MSAQSPMKSSSSRYDSRAVIEAAESKLRVGAGGIGEAQTVYQSALLDWVDDVTMGDVAEYDADVRANIRNEISELWLAYANMNRRSNLNKSATEVYEQAINCPVAGGTGKIWSEYARFLEERGRPRTAQSIYLRALVGGGGEDGGGPRVAEPADRAALWDEFLRMMRSLRKNPELTLDELKGAARREHLGVGGGQSPPVADVATERVGSMSDLRVSSPGAVGAARDDGEEDAARPSKRSRWDAKAPVITATVSGGRIDTTAAILFTASRNMPPEIEMLWLARDGGSIPSRPEPALFAASPPKLGDPSGKDLVGNEAALRILRMLTETTNDGRNLGSAVLELCHACWMMTALKEDEVTRAQESIENKIVSLHKLAYSATMLCMIHLRSLTASLISTSSQIADKEALEADLDMRASVAGGALKAVQQANEREMSLFDSQSEAQRNQLHASIAWEFRKVKCIKISLVVHTG
;
A
#
# COMPACT_ATOMS: atom_id res chain seq x y z
N MET A 1 -11.87 -59.11 2.32
CA MET A 1 -12.49 -57.98 3.05
C MET A 1 -11.37 -57.00 3.38
N SER A 2 -11.12 -56.04 2.49
CA SER A 2 -10.10 -55.01 2.72
C SER A 2 -10.64 -54.01 3.73
N ALA A 3 -10.02 -53.96 4.90
CA ALA A 3 -10.33 -52.97 5.92
C ALA A 3 -10.00 -51.58 5.36
N GLN A 4 -11.04 -50.78 5.14
CA GLN A 4 -10.92 -49.36 4.81
C GLN A 4 -10.29 -48.69 6.04
N SER A 5 -9.01 -48.34 5.95
CA SER A 5 -8.33 -47.58 7.00
C SER A 5 -9.13 -46.30 7.28
N PRO A 6 -9.42 -45.98 8.55
CA PRO A 6 -10.17 -44.78 8.89
C PRO A 6 -9.37 -43.57 8.39
N MET A 7 -9.91 -42.89 7.38
CA MET A 7 -9.36 -41.61 6.92
C MET A 7 -9.39 -40.66 8.10
N LYS A 8 -8.23 -40.42 8.71
CA LYS A 8 -8.01 -39.36 9.68
C LYS A 8 -8.54 -38.09 9.05
N SER A 9 -9.62 -37.55 9.60
CA SER A 9 -10.27 -36.33 9.10
C SER A 9 -9.21 -35.23 8.99
N SER A 10 -8.91 -34.81 7.76
CA SER A 10 -7.94 -33.75 7.45
C SER A 10 -8.24 -32.43 8.18
N SER A 11 -9.47 -32.26 8.68
CA SER A 11 -9.88 -31.15 9.55
C SER A 11 -9.04 -30.99 10.82
N SER A 12 -8.38 -32.03 11.33
CA SER A 12 -7.56 -31.89 12.55
C SER A 12 -6.18 -31.28 12.31
N ARG A 13 -5.78 -31.06 11.05
CA ARG A 13 -4.41 -30.59 10.73
C ARG A 13 -4.26 -29.07 10.90
N TYR A 14 -5.32 -28.33 10.63
CA TYR A 14 -5.36 -26.86 10.74
C TYR A 14 -6.20 -26.48 11.96
N ASP A 15 -5.57 -26.46 13.13
CA ASP A 15 -6.22 -26.08 14.38
C ASP A 15 -5.48 -24.89 15.00
N SER A 16 -5.99 -23.68 14.75
CA SER A 16 -5.37 -22.44 15.22
C SER A 16 -5.28 -22.40 16.74
N ARG A 17 -6.22 -23.02 17.46
CA ARG A 17 -6.25 -23.02 18.93
C ARG A 17 -5.06 -23.78 19.50
N ALA A 18 -4.74 -24.94 18.95
CA ALA A 18 -3.58 -25.72 19.39
C ALA A 18 -2.27 -24.92 19.24
N VAL A 19 -2.11 -24.17 18.13
CA VAL A 19 -0.92 -23.32 17.92
C VAL A 19 -0.91 -22.13 18.88
N ILE A 20 -2.06 -21.49 19.10
CA ILE A 20 -2.21 -20.38 20.05
C ILE A 20 -1.86 -20.83 21.47
N GLU A 21 -2.39 -21.96 21.93
CA GLU A 21 -2.09 -22.53 23.24
C GLU A 21 -0.60 -22.87 23.39
N ALA A 22 0.01 -23.45 22.35
CA ALA A 22 1.45 -23.72 22.34
C ALA A 22 2.27 -22.43 22.46
N ALA A 23 1.94 -21.39 21.71
CA ALA A 23 2.62 -20.09 21.77
C ALA A 23 2.39 -19.39 23.12
N GLU A 24 1.18 -19.44 23.69
CA GLU A 24 0.90 -18.87 25.01
C GLU A 24 1.60 -19.63 26.13
N SER A 25 1.79 -20.95 26.00
CA SER A 25 2.60 -21.74 26.93
C SER A 25 4.06 -21.25 26.92
N LYS A 26 4.62 -20.94 25.74
CA LYS A 26 5.97 -20.35 25.63
C LYS A 26 6.10 -18.99 26.30
N LEU A 27 5.05 -18.16 26.28
CA LEU A 27 5.05 -16.88 26.99
C LEU A 27 5.09 -17.03 28.52
N ARG A 28 4.53 -18.12 29.06
CA ARG A 28 4.50 -18.38 30.52
C ARG A 28 5.84 -18.93 31.04
N VAL A 29 6.56 -19.69 30.21
CA VAL A 29 7.86 -20.26 30.57
C VAL A 29 8.95 -19.20 30.38
N GLY A 30 9.18 -18.40 31.43
CA GLY A 30 9.92 -17.13 31.41
C GLY A 30 11.38 -17.12 30.90
N ALA A 31 11.93 -18.23 30.41
CA ALA A 31 13.25 -18.28 29.77
C ALA A 31 13.21 -18.10 28.23
N GLY A 32 12.11 -18.52 27.58
CA GLY A 32 11.97 -18.47 26.11
C GLY A 32 11.36 -17.17 25.57
N GLY A 33 10.57 -16.49 26.42
CA GLY A 33 10.06 -15.16 26.16
C GLY A 33 9.16 -15.03 24.91
N ILE A 34 8.98 -13.78 24.48
CA ILE A 34 8.14 -13.41 23.33
C ILE A 34 8.69 -14.00 22.02
N GLY A 35 10.02 -14.10 21.88
CA GLY A 35 10.67 -14.60 20.67
C GLY A 35 10.28 -16.04 20.33
N GLU A 36 10.30 -16.95 21.30
CA GLU A 36 9.87 -18.34 21.07
C GLU A 36 8.39 -18.43 20.66
N ALA A 37 7.52 -17.63 21.28
CA ALA A 37 6.11 -17.58 20.91
C ALA A 37 5.92 -17.05 19.48
N GLN A 38 6.69 -16.02 19.08
CA GLN A 38 6.70 -15.52 17.69
C GLN A 38 7.12 -16.62 16.71
N THR A 39 8.15 -17.41 17.04
CA THR A 39 8.61 -18.53 16.19
C THR A 39 7.52 -19.58 16.00
N VAL A 40 6.76 -19.94 17.05
CA VAL A 40 5.66 -20.92 16.96
C VAL A 40 4.57 -20.44 15.99
N TYR A 41 4.16 -19.16 16.06
CA TYR A 41 3.22 -18.60 15.11
C TYR A 41 3.77 -18.59 13.69
N GLN A 42 5.01 -18.12 13.50
CA GLN A 42 5.63 -17.99 12.19
C GLN A 42 5.81 -19.34 11.49
N SER A 43 6.29 -20.37 12.21
CA SER A 43 6.46 -21.70 11.62
C SER A 43 5.12 -22.28 11.16
N ALA A 44 4.09 -22.21 12.02
CA ALA A 44 2.77 -22.71 11.66
C ALA A 44 2.14 -21.95 10.48
N LEU A 45 2.27 -20.62 10.46
CA LEU A 45 1.76 -19.79 9.37
C LEU A 45 2.46 -20.09 8.03
N LEU A 46 3.79 -20.26 8.03
CA LEU A 46 4.54 -20.62 6.83
C LEU A 46 4.12 -21.99 6.32
N ASP A 47 4.11 -23.01 7.18
CA ASP A 47 3.73 -24.37 6.81
C ASP A 47 2.29 -24.41 6.26
N TRP A 48 1.34 -23.73 6.90
CA TRP A 48 -0.06 -23.77 6.48
C TRP A 48 -0.34 -22.97 5.21
N VAL A 49 0.31 -21.81 5.04
CA VAL A 49 0.18 -21.02 3.81
C VAL A 49 0.85 -21.74 2.65
N ASP A 50 2.02 -22.34 2.85
CA ASP A 50 2.71 -23.13 1.81
C ASP A 50 1.89 -24.38 1.44
N ASP A 51 1.33 -25.11 2.42
CA ASP A 51 0.43 -26.23 2.15
C ASP A 51 -0.74 -25.82 1.25
N VAL A 52 -1.39 -24.68 1.53
CA VAL A 52 -2.56 -24.20 0.76
C VAL A 52 -2.18 -23.66 -0.62
N THR A 53 -1.02 -23.01 -0.74
CA THR A 53 -0.60 -22.36 -1.99
C THR A 53 0.15 -23.29 -2.94
N MET A 54 0.94 -24.23 -2.40
CA MET A 54 1.81 -25.13 -3.16
C MET A 54 1.34 -26.58 -3.15
N GLY A 55 0.50 -26.99 -2.18
CA GLY A 55 -0.02 -28.35 -2.11
C GLY A 55 -1.23 -28.58 -3.03
N ASP A 56 -1.63 -29.85 -3.15
CA ASP A 56 -2.87 -30.27 -3.86
C ASP A 56 -4.16 -29.86 -3.10
N VAL A 57 -4.11 -28.77 -2.32
CA VAL A 57 -5.25 -28.23 -1.60
C VAL A 57 -6.33 -27.72 -2.58
N ALA A 58 -5.96 -27.51 -3.85
CA ALA A 58 -6.89 -27.18 -4.92
C ALA A 58 -8.00 -28.23 -5.13
N GLU A 59 -7.75 -29.50 -4.78
CA GLU A 59 -8.73 -30.59 -4.92
C GLU A 59 -9.73 -30.63 -3.75
N TYR A 60 -9.48 -29.90 -2.65
CA TYR A 60 -10.44 -29.84 -1.55
C TYR A 60 -11.71 -29.06 -1.92
N ASP A 61 -12.80 -29.51 -1.30
CA ASP A 61 -14.08 -28.82 -1.33
C ASP A 61 -13.97 -27.35 -0.87
N ALA A 62 -14.83 -26.51 -1.42
CA ALA A 62 -14.84 -25.07 -1.14
C ALA A 62 -15.04 -24.76 0.34
N ASP A 63 -15.88 -25.54 1.03
CA ASP A 63 -16.16 -25.39 2.46
C ASP A 63 -14.91 -25.71 3.31
N VAL A 64 -14.16 -26.74 2.94
CA VAL A 64 -12.90 -27.11 3.60
C VAL A 64 -11.86 -25.99 3.41
N ARG A 65 -11.73 -25.46 2.19
CA ARG A 65 -10.82 -24.33 1.92
C ARG A 65 -11.23 -23.07 2.68
N ALA A 66 -12.53 -22.78 2.78
CA ALA A 66 -13.03 -21.66 3.57
C ALA A 66 -12.71 -21.83 5.06
N ASN A 67 -12.85 -23.05 5.59
CA ASN A 67 -12.48 -23.35 6.98
C ASN A 67 -10.98 -23.16 7.23
N ILE A 68 -10.11 -23.70 6.36
CA ILE A 68 -8.65 -23.53 6.47
C ILE A 68 -8.27 -22.04 6.40
N ARG A 69 -8.88 -21.28 5.49
CA ARG A 69 -8.69 -19.82 5.40
C ARG A 69 -9.07 -19.11 6.70
N ASN A 70 -10.17 -19.52 7.34
CA ASN A 70 -10.60 -18.96 8.62
C ASN A 70 -9.56 -19.28 9.72
N GLU A 71 -9.10 -20.52 9.83
CA GLU A 71 -8.07 -20.92 10.80
C GLU A 71 -6.76 -20.14 10.62
N ILE A 72 -6.29 -19.98 9.38
CA ILE A 72 -5.10 -19.15 9.08
C ILE A 72 -5.35 -17.68 9.46
N SER A 73 -6.56 -17.17 9.20
CA SER A 73 -6.92 -15.78 9.56
C SER A 73 -6.94 -15.57 11.07
N GLU A 74 -7.46 -16.54 11.84
CA GLU A 74 -7.46 -16.50 13.30
C GLU A 74 -6.04 -16.56 13.86
N LEU A 75 -5.17 -17.36 13.25
CA LEU A 75 -3.77 -17.48 13.65
C LEU A 75 -3.00 -16.16 13.45
N TRP A 76 -3.18 -15.50 12.30
CA TRP A 76 -2.62 -14.15 12.05
C TRP A 76 -3.09 -13.12 13.08
N LEU A 77 -4.39 -13.11 13.39
CA LEU A 77 -4.97 -12.18 14.36
C LEU A 77 -4.45 -12.44 15.78
N ALA A 78 -4.32 -13.70 16.18
CA ALA A 78 -3.74 -14.07 17.47
C ALA A 78 -2.28 -13.63 17.56
N TYR A 79 -1.51 -13.81 16.49
CA TYR A 79 -0.12 -13.40 16.42
C TYR A 79 0.04 -11.87 16.54
N ALA A 80 -0.77 -11.08 15.82
CA ALA A 80 -0.77 -9.63 15.92
C ALA A 80 -1.19 -9.16 17.33
N ASN A 81 -2.23 -9.77 17.89
CA ASN A 81 -2.73 -9.46 19.23
C ASN A 81 -1.71 -9.80 20.33
N MET A 82 -0.96 -10.88 20.19
CA MET A 82 0.14 -11.19 21.09
C MET A 82 1.19 -10.07 21.09
N ASN A 83 1.65 -9.62 19.91
CA ASN A 83 2.59 -8.49 19.82
C ASN A 83 2.01 -7.20 20.41
N ARG A 84 0.71 -6.94 20.20
CA ARG A 84 -0.01 -5.80 20.82
C ARG A 84 0.01 -5.89 22.35
N ARG A 85 -0.37 -7.04 22.92
CA ARG A 85 -0.36 -7.30 24.38
C ARG A 85 1.03 -7.14 25.00
N SER A 86 2.07 -7.47 24.25
CA SER A 86 3.47 -7.31 24.66
C SER A 86 4.04 -5.91 24.42
N ASN A 87 3.22 -4.91 24.06
CA ASN A 87 3.61 -3.53 23.73
C ASN A 87 4.57 -3.40 22.53
N LEU A 88 4.72 -4.43 21.70
CA LEU A 88 5.52 -4.45 20.48
C LEU A 88 4.73 -3.90 19.29
N ASN A 89 4.33 -2.63 19.38
CA ASN A 89 3.42 -2.00 18.40
C ASN A 89 3.97 -1.99 16.96
N LYS A 90 5.29 -1.87 16.78
CA LYS A 90 5.93 -1.92 15.45
C LYS A 90 5.77 -3.31 14.85
N SER A 91 6.16 -4.34 15.58
CA SER A 91 5.98 -5.75 15.17
C SER A 91 4.52 -6.11 14.94
N ALA A 92 3.58 -5.63 15.78
CA ALA A 92 2.15 -5.83 15.54
C ALA A 92 1.70 -5.22 14.20
N THR A 93 2.21 -4.03 13.85
CA THR A 93 1.92 -3.39 12.55
C THR A 93 2.47 -4.21 11.39
N GLU A 94 3.70 -4.73 11.50
CA GLU A 94 4.33 -5.59 10.49
C GLU A 94 3.54 -6.89 10.30
N VAL A 95 3.09 -7.51 11.39
CA VAL A 95 2.27 -8.73 11.32
C VAL A 95 0.92 -8.46 10.65
N TYR A 96 0.25 -7.34 10.94
CA TYR A 96 -0.97 -6.97 10.24
C TYR A 96 -0.74 -6.73 8.74
N GLU A 97 0.33 -6.04 8.36
CA GLU A 97 0.68 -5.83 6.94
C GLU A 97 1.00 -7.14 6.23
N GLN A 98 1.67 -8.08 6.89
CA GLN A 98 1.88 -9.43 6.34
C GLN A 98 0.55 -10.18 6.19
N ALA A 99 -0.33 -10.11 7.19
CA ALA A 99 -1.63 -10.78 7.17
C ALA A 99 -2.54 -10.31 6.02
N ILE A 100 -2.62 -9.00 5.76
CA ILE A 100 -3.43 -8.46 4.65
C ILE A 100 -2.80 -8.69 3.27
N ASN A 101 -1.51 -9.01 3.20
CA ASN A 101 -0.82 -9.38 1.97
C ASN A 101 -0.70 -10.91 1.79
N CYS A 102 -1.19 -11.70 2.74
CA CYS A 102 -1.22 -13.15 2.65
C CYS A 102 -2.12 -13.59 1.48
N PRO A 103 -1.66 -14.47 0.58
CA PRO A 103 -2.46 -14.91 -0.58
C PRO A 103 -3.72 -15.70 -0.17
N VAL A 104 -3.72 -16.33 1.02
CA VAL A 104 -4.83 -17.14 1.51
C VAL A 104 -5.80 -16.32 2.36
N ALA A 105 -5.26 -15.58 3.33
CA ALA A 105 -6.05 -14.88 4.36
C ALA A 105 -6.28 -13.39 4.07
N GLY A 106 -5.53 -12.78 3.15
CA GLY A 106 -5.59 -11.34 2.86
C GLY A 106 -6.94 -10.87 2.32
N GLY A 107 -7.78 -11.78 1.83
CA GLY A 107 -9.15 -11.50 1.40
C GLY A 107 -10.20 -11.51 2.51
N THR A 108 -9.84 -11.87 3.76
CA THR A 108 -10.78 -11.97 4.89
C THR A 108 -11.00 -10.61 5.54
N GLY A 109 -12.23 -10.11 5.58
CA GLY A 109 -12.53 -8.77 6.09
C GLY A 109 -12.21 -8.56 7.58
N LYS A 110 -12.27 -9.64 8.38
CA LYS A 110 -11.93 -9.64 9.82
C LYS A 110 -10.52 -9.12 10.09
N ILE A 111 -9.54 -9.45 9.23
CA ILE A 111 -8.14 -8.98 9.38
C ILE A 111 -8.05 -7.47 9.17
N TRP A 112 -8.72 -6.97 8.14
CA TRP A 112 -8.74 -5.54 7.80
C TRP A 112 -9.42 -4.70 8.90
N SER A 113 -10.53 -5.18 9.44
CA SER A 113 -11.26 -4.57 10.56
C SER A 113 -10.38 -4.43 11.81
N GLU A 114 -9.78 -5.53 12.26
CA GLU A 114 -8.90 -5.52 13.44
C GLU A 114 -7.66 -4.65 13.22
N TYR A 115 -7.09 -4.63 12.01
CA TYR A 115 -5.96 -3.76 11.71
C TYR A 115 -6.34 -2.28 11.76
N ALA A 116 -7.47 -1.89 11.15
CA ALA A 116 -7.95 -0.52 11.21
C ALA A 116 -8.27 -0.09 12.65
N ARG A 117 -8.91 -0.96 13.43
CA ARG A 117 -9.19 -0.74 14.85
C ARG A 117 -7.91 -0.54 15.68
N PHE A 118 -6.88 -1.36 15.44
CA PHE A 118 -5.57 -1.17 16.06
C PHE A 118 -4.97 0.21 15.75
N LEU A 119 -5.12 0.70 14.51
CA LEU A 119 -4.66 2.04 14.13
C LEU A 119 -5.50 3.17 14.76
N GLU A 120 -6.81 2.98 14.92
CA GLU A 120 -7.70 3.90 15.66
C GLU A 120 -7.26 4.02 17.12
N GLU A 121 -7.04 2.89 17.81
CA GLU A 121 -6.57 2.84 19.20
C GLU A 121 -5.22 3.56 19.38
N ARG A 122 -4.39 3.57 18.35
CA ARG A 122 -3.10 4.25 18.31
C ARG A 122 -3.19 5.74 17.97
N GLY A 123 -4.40 6.29 17.81
CA GLY A 123 -4.62 7.68 17.44
C GLY A 123 -4.23 8.00 15.98
N ARG A 124 -4.28 7.01 15.09
CA ARG A 124 -3.94 7.14 13.65
C ARG A 124 -5.16 6.90 12.75
N PRO A 125 -6.27 7.64 12.92
CA PRO A 125 -7.50 7.35 12.19
C PRO A 125 -7.40 7.63 10.68
N ARG A 126 -6.49 8.51 10.24
CA ARG A 126 -6.23 8.69 8.79
C ARG A 126 -5.60 7.45 8.15
N THR A 127 -4.69 6.79 8.86
CA THR A 127 -4.11 5.53 8.38
C THR A 127 -5.19 4.43 8.40
N ALA A 128 -6.01 4.36 9.45
CA ALA A 128 -7.14 3.44 9.50
C ALA A 128 -8.12 3.65 8.33
N GLN A 129 -8.46 4.90 8.00
CA GLN A 129 -9.25 5.26 6.81
C GLN A 129 -8.61 4.72 5.52
N SER A 130 -7.30 4.93 5.35
CA SER A 130 -6.57 4.41 4.18
C SER A 130 -6.64 2.87 4.10
N ILE A 131 -6.57 2.17 5.23
CA ILE A 131 -6.74 0.71 5.31
C ILE A 131 -8.15 0.29 4.88
N TYR A 132 -9.21 0.94 5.37
CA TYR A 132 -10.59 0.65 4.92
C TYR A 132 -10.76 0.88 3.42
N LEU A 133 -10.24 1.98 2.88
CA LEU A 133 -10.32 2.29 1.45
C LEU A 133 -9.57 1.25 0.59
N ARG A 134 -8.36 0.84 1.02
CA ARG A 134 -7.58 -0.21 0.37
C ARG A 134 -8.33 -1.55 0.38
N ALA A 135 -9.02 -1.89 1.47
CA ALA A 135 -9.83 -3.10 1.58
C ALA A 135 -11.05 -3.09 0.65
N LEU A 136 -11.80 -1.97 0.66
CA LEU A 136 -13.13 -1.85 0.08
C LEU A 136 -13.14 -1.43 -1.38
N VAL A 137 -12.19 -0.58 -1.79
CA VAL A 137 -12.12 -0.03 -3.15
C VAL A 137 -10.97 -0.65 -3.95
N GLY A 138 -9.90 -1.04 -3.25
CA GLY A 138 -8.67 -1.53 -3.86
C GLY A 138 -7.56 -0.49 -3.81
N GLY A 139 -6.32 -0.93 -4.08
CA GLY A 139 -5.21 -0.02 -4.29
C GLY A 139 -5.25 0.45 -5.74
N GLY A 140 -5.26 1.77 -5.98
CA GLY A 140 -5.29 2.38 -7.32
C GLY A 140 -4.02 2.15 -8.16
N GLY A 141 -3.42 0.96 -8.08
CA GLY A 141 -2.37 0.55 -9.00
C GLY A 141 -2.91 0.36 -10.41
N GLU A 142 -2.00 0.41 -11.39
CA GLU A 142 -2.32 0.33 -12.83
C GLU A 142 -3.18 -0.88 -13.22
N ASP A 143 -3.13 -1.96 -12.42
CA ASP A 143 -3.86 -3.20 -12.68
C ASP A 143 -5.36 -3.13 -12.39
N GLY A 144 -5.90 -1.98 -11.96
CA GLY A 144 -7.33 -1.80 -11.72
C GLY A 144 -7.89 -2.82 -10.71
N GLY A 145 -7.05 -3.25 -9.76
CA GLY A 145 -7.40 -4.25 -8.76
C GLY A 145 -8.58 -3.77 -7.93
N GLY A 146 -9.75 -4.39 -8.12
CA GLY A 146 -10.97 -4.10 -7.39
C GLY A 146 -10.85 -4.35 -5.87
N PRO A 147 -11.99 -4.44 -5.16
CA PRO A 147 -12.01 -4.69 -3.72
C PRO A 147 -11.14 -5.88 -3.32
N ARG A 148 -10.24 -5.70 -2.35
CA ARG A 148 -9.34 -6.77 -1.87
C ARG A 148 -10.10 -7.84 -1.10
N VAL A 149 -11.18 -7.46 -0.42
CA VAL A 149 -12.04 -8.37 0.32
C VAL A 149 -13.04 -9.01 -0.62
N ALA A 150 -12.93 -10.32 -0.84
CA ALA A 150 -13.73 -11.05 -1.81
C ALA A 150 -15.19 -11.23 -1.34
N GLU A 151 -15.38 -11.53 -0.06
CA GLU A 151 -16.67 -11.91 0.48
C GLU A 151 -17.60 -10.67 0.61
N PRO A 152 -18.82 -10.67 0.02
CA PRO A 152 -19.76 -9.56 0.13
C PRO A 152 -20.21 -9.29 1.58
N ALA A 153 -20.37 -10.32 2.41
CA ALA A 153 -20.76 -10.16 3.81
C ALA A 153 -19.69 -9.38 4.60
N ASP A 154 -18.42 -9.75 4.42
CA ASP A 154 -17.28 -9.06 5.03
C ASP A 154 -17.16 -7.61 4.55
N ARG A 155 -17.41 -7.36 3.26
CA ARG A 155 -17.42 -5.99 2.72
C ARG A 155 -18.54 -5.14 3.35
N ALA A 156 -19.72 -5.71 3.57
CA ALA A 156 -20.81 -5.00 4.24
C ALA A 156 -20.43 -4.63 5.68
N ALA A 157 -19.88 -5.58 6.44
CA ALA A 157 -19.41 -5.33 7.80
C ALA A 157 -18.31 -4.25 7.86
N LEU A 158 -17.34 -4.29 6.94
CA LEU A 158 -16.29 -3.27 6.85
C LEU A 158 -16.85 -1.87 6.50
N TRP A 159 -17.87 -1.80 5.63
CA TRP A 159 -18.55 -0.53 5.32
C TRP A 159 -19.25 0.06 6.55
N ASP A 160 -19.91 -0.77 7.35
CA ASP A 160 -20.59 -0.34 8.58
C ASP A 160 -19.59 0.14 9.65
N GLU A 161 -18.48 -0.58 9.82
CA GLU A 161 -17.40 -0.16 10.71
C GLU A 161 -16.71 1.12 10.25
N PHE A 162 -16.47 1.24 8.94
CA PHE A 162 -15.90 2.45 8.36
C PHE A 162 -16.82 3.65 8.57
N LEU A 163 -18.13 3.47 8.39
CA LEU A 163 -19.14 4.49 8.67
C LEU A 163 -19.14 4.91 10.14
N ARG A 164 -19.09 3.95 11.06
CA ARG A 164 -18.98 4.21 12.50
C ARG A 164 -17.74 5.05 12.82
N MET A 165 -16.58 4.69 12.27
CA MET A 165 -15.34 5.46 12.45
C MET A 165 -15.48 6.89 11.92
N MET A 166 -16.00 7.06 10.70
CA MET A 166 -16.11 8.37 10.05
C MET A 166 -17.10 9.30 10.77
N ARG A 167 -18.24 8.78 11.26
CA ARG A 167 -19.19 9.54 12.08
C ARG A 167 -18.54 10.06 13.36
N SER A 168 -17.77 9.22 14.04
CA SER A 168 -17.02 9.59 15.24
C SER A 168 -15.97 10.68 14.94
N LEU A 169 -15.15 10.47 13.91
CA LEU A 169 -14.06 11.37 13.54
C LEU A 169 -14.54 12.75 13.08
N ARG A 170 -15.63 12.80 12.30
CA ARG A 170 -16.20 14.05 11.77
C ARG A 170 -17.21 14.71 12.72
N LYS A 171 -17.60 14.03 13.80
CA LYS A 171 -18.69 14.44 14.70
C LYS A 171 -19.99 14.72 13.93
N ASN A 172 -20.25 13.94 12.88
CA ASN A 172 -21.45 14.04 12.06
C ASN A 172 -22.22 12.71 12.14
N PRO A 173 -23.23 12.58 13.02
CA PRO A 173 -24.01 11.35 13.15
C PRO A 173 -24.90 11.05 11.93
N GLU A 174 -25.24 12.08 11.14
CA GLU A 174 -26.15 11.99 9.99
C GLU A 174 -25.47 11.45 8.72
N LEU A 175 -24.13 11.29 8.71
CA LEU A 175 -23.42 10.76 7.56
C LEU A 175 -24.01 9.41 7.16
N THR A 176 -24.54 9.29 5.95
CA THR A 176 -25.17 8.04 5.48
C THR A 176 -24.15 7.11 4.81
N LEU A 177 -24.51 5.82 4.70
CA LEU A 177 -23.62 4.84 4.06
C LEU A 177 -23.39 5.16 2.57
N ASP A 178 -24.41 5.66 1.88
CA ASP A 178 -24.33 5.98 0.46
C ASP A 178 -23.48 7.22 0.19
N GLU A 179 -23.57 8.24 1.04
CA GLU A 179 -22.67 9.41 1.01
C GLU A 179 -21.20 8.99 1.18
N LEU A 180 -20.93 8.11 2.16
CA LEU A 180 -19.59 7.60 2.41
C LEU A 180 -19.06 6.80 1.21
N LYS A 181 -19.87 5.89 0.66
CA LYS A 181 -19.50 5.11 -0.55
C LYS A 181 -19.23 6.02 -1.75
N GLY A 182 -20.08 7.02 -1.96
CA GLY A 182 -19.92 8.00 -3.04
C GLY A 182 -18.63 8.82 -2.89
N ALA A 183 -18.33 9.27 -1.67
CA ALA A 183 -17.08 9.96 -1.39
C ALA A 183 -15.88 9.04 -1.63
N ALA A 184 -15.89 7.80 -1.14
CA ALA A 184 -14.77 6.88 -1.24
C ALA A 184 -14.40 6.58 -2.71
N ARG A 185 -15.42 6.43 -3.56
CA ARG A 185 -15.24 6.29 -5.02
C ARG A 185 -14.61 7.54 -5.64
N ARG A 186 -15.06 8.73 -5.23
CA ARG A 186 -14.46 10.00 -5.71
C ARG A 186 -13.01 10.15 -5.29
N GLU A 187 -12.65 9.76 -4.07
CA GLU A 187 -11.25 9.79 -3.61
C GLU A 187 -10.39 8.81 -4.41
N HIS A 188 -10.88 7.59 -4.64
CA HIS A 188 -10.15 6.58 -5.40
C HIS A 188 -9.92 6.99 -6.88
N LEU A 189 -10.92 7.61 -7.50
CA LEU A 189 -10.81 8.13 -8.88
C LEU A 189 -10.05 9.48 -8.95
N GLY A 190 -9.95 10.19 -7.84
CA GLY A 190 -9.59 11.62 -7.76
C GLY A 190 -8.14 11.92 -7.40
N VAL A 191 -7.26 10.91 -7.28
CA VAL A 191 -5.83 11.13 -7.02
C VAL A 191 -5.11 11.81 -8.23
N GLY A 192 -5.80 12.11 -9.33
CA GLY A 192 -5.17 12.73 -10.52
C GLY A 192 -5.82 13.95 -11.17
N GLY A 193 -7.03 14.41 -10.80
CA GLY A 193 -7.66 15.47 -11.60
C GLY A 193 -8.80 16.20 -10.91
N GLY A 194 -8.56 17.47 -10.54
CA GLY A 194 -9.54 18.38 -9.95
C GLY A 194 -10.61 18.85 -10.94
N GLN A 195 -11.46 17.95 -11.44
CA GLN A 195 -12.71 18.34 -12.08
C GLN A 195 -13.88 17.95 -11.18
N SER A 196 -14.45 18.98 -10.53
CA SER A 196 -15.78 18.89 -9.95
C SER A 196 -16.78 18.50 -11.05
N PRO A 197 -17.78 17.66 -10.78
CA PRO A 197 -18.81 17.35 -11.76
C PRO A 197 -19.57 18.63 -12.15
N PRO A 198 -20.06 18.73 -13.40
CA PRO A 198 -20.88 19.86 -13.82
C PRO A 198 -22.15 19.85 -12.96
N VAL A 199 -22.36 20.94 -12.22
CA VAL A 199 -23.60 21.19 -11.49
C VAL A 199 -24.69 21.21 -12.55
N ALA A 200 -25.58 20.21 -12.52
CA ALA A 200 -26.78 20.21 -13.33
C ALA A 200 -27.60 21.45 -12.96
N ASP A 201 -27.84 22.31 -13.94
CA ASP A 201 -28.66 23.51 -13.86
C ASP A 201 -30.08 23.13 -13.38
N VAL A 202 -30.32 23.24 -12.07
CA VAL A 202 -31.66 23.15 -11.51
C VAL A 202 -32.26 24.55 -11.55
N ALA A 203 -33.18 24.72 -12.50
CA ALA A 203 -33.94 25.94 -12.72
C ALA A 203 -34.57 26.45 -11.42
N THR A 204 -34.32 27.73 -11.20
CA THR A 204 -34.81 28.55 -10.10
C THR A 204 -36.32 28.77 -10.24
N GLU A 205 -37.13 28.30 -9.29
CA GLU A 205 -38.40 28.97 -8.97
C GLU A 205 -38.29 29.67 -7.60
N ARG A 206 -38.55 30.97 -7.66
CA ARG A 206 -38.29 31.97 -6.63
C ARG A 206 -39.65 32.46 -6.13
N VAL A 207 -40.05 32.04 -4.93
CA VAL A 207 -41.09 32.67 -4.09
C VAL A 207 -40.61 32.40 -2.65
N GLY A 208 -40.03 33.34 -1.90
CA GLY A 208 -40.59 34.60 -1.46
C GLY A 208 -41.17 34.42 -0.05
N SER A 209 -40.42 34.76 1.01
CA SER A 209 -40.95 35.32 2.27
C SER A 209 -39.81 35.56 3.28
N MET A 210 -39.45 36.83 3.48
CA MET A 210 -38.69 37.28 4.65
C MET A 210 -39.63 37.34 5.85
N SER A 211 -39.20 36.77 6.97
CA SER A 211 -39.78 37.09 8.28
C SER A 211 -38.66 37.42 9.25
N ASP A 212 -38.70 38.67 9.72
CA ASP A 212 -37.99 39.18 10.88
C ASP A 212 -38.31 38.35 12.13
N LEU A 213 -37.28 37.91 12.85
CA LEU A 213 -37.41 37.62 14.28
C LEU A 213 -36.23 38.22 15.04
N ARG A 214 -36.60 39.29 15.73
CA ARG A 214 -35.86 40.01 16.77
C ARG A 214 -36.32 39.42 18.12
N VAL A 215 -35.47 39.60 19.15
CA VAL A 215 -35.82 39.70 20.59
C VAL A 215 -35.39 38.53 21.52
N SER A 216 -34.44 38.90 22.38
CA SER A 216 -34.27 38.60 23.83
C SER A 216 -33.53 37.37 24.36
N SER A 217 -32.40 37.68 25.00
CA SER A 217 -32.01 37.12 26.30
C SER A 217 -32.91 37.65 27.43
N PRO A 218 -33.05 36.89 28.52
CA PRO A 218 -32.66 37.45 29.82
C PRO A 218 -31.87 36.45 30.69
N GLY A 219 -31.04 37.01 31.57
CA GLY A 219 -30.29 36.27 32.58
C GLY A 219 -31.04 36.08 33.90
N ALA A 220 -30.50 35.17 34.72
CA ALA A 220 -30.67 35.02 36.18
C ALA A 220 -29.47 34.17 36.63
N VAL A 221 -28.54 34.59 37.50
CA VAL A 221 -28.62 34.93 38.94
C VAL A 221 -28.97 33.72 39.81
N GLY A 222 -28.04 33.38 40.69
CA GLY A 222 -28.16 32.46 41.84
C GLY A 222 -27.14 31.31 41.78
N ALA A 223 -26.47 30.84 42.82
CA ALA A 223 -26.12 31.31 44.17
C ALA A 223 -25.37 30.13 44.84
N ALA A 224 -24.24 30.42 45.50
CA ALA A 224 -23.68 29.80 46.72
C ALA A 224 -23.80 28.28 47.01
N ARG A 225 -22.62 27.66 47.22
CA ARG A 225 -22.24 26.62 48.21
C ARG A 225 -20.74 26.41 48.02
N ASP A 226 -19.82 26.88 48.86
CA ASP A 226 -19.61 26.69 50.31
C ASP A 226 -19.76 25.23 50.75
N ASP A 227 -18.60 24.56 50.85
CA ASP A 227 -18.22 23.71 51.99
C ASP A 227 -16.73 23.38 51.82
N GLY A 228 -15.93 23.80 52.80
CA GLY A 228 -14.49 23.60 52.83
C GLY A 228 -14.10 22.20 53.26
N GLU A 229 -12.92 21.76 52.80
CA GLU A 229 -12.13 20.82 53.58
C GLU A 229 -10.64 21.12 53.39
N GLU A 230 -10.02 21.16 54.55
CA GLU A 230 -8.72 21.65 54.93
C GLU A 230 -7.70 20.53 54.71
N ASP A 231 -6.68 20.71 53.86
CA ASP A 231 -5.55 19.78 53.90
C ASP A 231 -4.19 20.42 53.56
N ALA A 232 -3.39 20.48 54.61
CA ALA A 232 -1.93 20.43 54.69
C ALA A 232 -1.08 21.24 53.69
N ALA A 233 -0.55 22.36 54.19
CA ALA A 233 0.57 23.09 53.64
C ALA A 233 1.83 22.22 53.44
N ARG A 234 2.40 22.28 52.22
CA ARG A 234 3.83 22.05 51.97
C ARG A 234 4.40 23.21 51.14
N PRO A 235 5.59 23.74 51.47
CA PRO A 235 6.15 24.88 50.76
C PRO A 235 7.03 24.40 49.60
N SER A 236 6.68 24.73 48.35
CA SER A 236 7.62 24.65 47.23
C SER A 236 7.68 25.94 46.43
N LYS A 237 8.91 26.43 46.35
CA LYS A 237 9.37 27.70 45.78
C LYS A 237 9.00 27.85 44.29
N ARG A 238 8.67 29.09 43.92
CA ARG A 238 8.91 29.74 42.61
C ARG A 238 8.43 29.00 41.35
N SER A 239 7.36 29.52 40.76
CA SER A 239 7.36 29.82 39.32
C SER A 239 6.62 31.14 39.09
N ARG A 240 7.36 32.10 38.51
CA ARG A 240 6.96 33.49 38.26
C ARG A 240 6.73 33.63 36.75
N TRP A 241 5.80 32.86 36.18
CA TRP A 241 5.56 32.84 34.73
C TRP A 241 4.11 32.83 34.26
N ASP A 242 3.10 32.89 35.13
CA ASP A 242 1.69 32.91 34.70
C ASP A 242 1.06 34.31 34.77
N ALA A 243 1.64 35.26 34.03
CA ALA A 243 0.97 36.51 33.68
C ALA A 243 0.95 36.65 32.14
N LYS A 244 0.07 35.86 31.49
CA LYS A 244 -0.29 36.10 30.08
C LYS A 244 -1.04 37.43 30.01
N ALA A 245 -0.43 38.41 29.34
CA ALA A 245 -1.15 39.61 28.93
C ALA A 245 -2.38 39.23 28.09
N PRO A 246 -3.52 39.94 28.24
CA PRO A 246 -4.72 39.65 27.46
C PRO A 246 -4.42 39.85 25.97
N VAL A 247 -4.45 38.75 25.22
CA VAL A 247 -4.41 38.78 23.76
C VAL A 247 -5.75 39.35 23.31
N ILE A 248 -5.73 40.61 22.87
CA ILE A 248 -6.86 41.26 22.19
C ILE A 248 -7.00 40.58 20.82
N THR A 249 -7.77 39.50 20.78
CA THR A 249 -8.26 38.97 19.51
C THR A 249 -9.38 39.91 19.07
N ALA A 250 -9.12 40.69 18.02
CA ALA A 250 -10.16 41.47 17.37
C ALA A 250 -11.19 40.49 16.80
N THR A 251 -12.33 40.32 17.49
CA THR A 251 -13.49 39.61 16.97
C THR A 251 -13.95 40.30 15.70
N VAL A 252 -13.60 39.73 14.55
CA VAL A 252 -14.11 40.15 13.25
C VAL A 252 -15.59 39.78 13.22
N SER A 253 -16.45 40.79 13.28
CA SER A 253 -17.90 40.59 13.16
C SER A 253 -18.23 40.12 11.73
N GLY A 254 -19.16 39.17 11.60
CA GLY A 254 -19.58 38.64 10.29
C GLY A 254 -19.98 39.74 9.30
N GLY A 255 -20.58 40.84 9.78
CA GLY A 255 -20.92 42.00 8.95
C GLY A 255 -19.71 42.69 8.31
N ARG A 256 -18.53 42.68 8.92
CA ARG A 256 -17.31 43.20 8.26
C ARG A 256 -16.85 42.29 7.13
N ILE A 257 -17.06 40.98 7.24
CA ILE A 257 -16.67 40.03 6.19
C ILE A 257 -17.54 40.26 4.96
N ASP A 258 -18.86 40.35 5.12
CA ASP A 258 -19.78 40.59 4.00
C ASP A 258 -19.54 41.95 3.34
N THR A 259 -19.26 42.99 4.15
CA THR A 259 -18.94 44.32 3.62
C THR A 259 -17.60 44.31 2.86
N THR A 260 -16.59 43.60 3.37
CA THR A 260 -15.27 43.50 2.71
C THR A 260 -15.35 42.65 1.45
N ALA A 261 -16.16 41.58 1.46
CA ALA A 261 -16.44 40.76 0.29
C ALA A 261 -17.18 41.56 -0.79
N ALA A 262 -18.17 42.39 -0.41
CA ALA A 262 -18.86 43.29 -1.33
C ALA A 262 -17.90 44.35 -1.93
N ILE A 263 -17.01 44.92 -1.12
CA ILE A 263 -15.99 45.87 -1.61
C ILE A 263 -15.02 45.18 -2.57
N LEU A 264 -14.53 43.99 -2.24
CA LEU A 264 -13.64 43.21 -3.11
C LEU A 264 -14.33 42.79 -4.42
N PHE A 265 -15.62 42.43 -4.38
CA PHE A 265 -16.41 42.13 -5.57
C PHE A 265 -16.64 43.37 -6.45
N THR A 266 -16.82 44.54 -5.83
CA THR A 266 -16.96 45.79 -6.58
C THR A 266 -15.61 46.23 -7.17
N ALA A 267 -14.52 46.01 -6.44
CA ALA A 267 -13.15 46.27 -6.90
C ALA A 267 -12.73 45.32 -8.03
N SER A 268 -13.14 44.06 -7.98
CA SER A 268 -12.83 43.09 -9.04
C SER A 268 -13.50 43.42 -10.37
N ARG A 269 -14.67 44.08 -10.35
CA ARG A 269 -15.34 44.59 -11.56
C ARG A 269 -14.61 45.76 -12.23
N ASN A 270 -13.70 46.41 -11.53
CA ASN A 270 -12.91 47.53 -12.05
C ASN A 270 -11.44 47.14 -12.25
N MET A 271 -11.09 45.85 -12.25
CA MET A 271 -9.71 45.44 -12.52
C MET A 271 -9.34 45.72 -13.98
N PRO A 272 -8.11 46.20 -14.24
CA PRO A 272 -7.60 46.31 -15.60
C PRO A 272 -7.69 44.97 -16.34
N PRO A 273 -8.03 44.98 -17.63
CA PRO A 273 -8.24 43.75 -18.41
C PRO A 273 -7.00 42.86 -18.45
N GLU A 274 -5.78 43.38 -18.31
CA GLU A 274 -4.58 42.54 -18.21
C GLU A 274 -4.52 41.72 -16.91
N ILE A 275 -4.99 42.27 -15.78
CA ILE A 275 -5.03 41.56 -14.50
C ILE A 275 -6.17 40.55 -14.50
N GLU A 276 -7.32 40.91 -15.08
CA GLU A 276 -8.43 39.99 -15.26
C GLU A 276 -8.03 38.79 -16.13
N MET A 277 -7.28 39.02 -17.21
CA MET A 277 -6.78 37.96 -18.09
C MET A 277 -5.76 37.07 -17.39
N LEU A 278 -4.82 37.63 -16.60
CA LEU A 278 -3.89 36.85 -15.79
C LEU A 278 -4.59 36.03 -14.70
N TRP A 279 -5.65 36.58 -14.11
CA TRP A 279 -6.44 35.90 -13.11
C TRP A 279 -7.28 34.76 -13.71
N LEU A 280 -7.92 34.99 -14.86
CA LEU A 280 -8.63 33.98 -15.65
C LEU A 280 -7.70 32.88 -16.15
N ALA A 281 -6.47 33.23 -16.56
CA ALA A 281 -5.46 32.28 -17.00
C ALA A 281 -4.94 31.40 -15.84
N ARG A 282 -4.92 31.92 -14.60
CA ARG A 282 -4.48 31.18 -13.42
C ARG A 282 -5.58 30.34 -12.79
N ASP A 283 -6.79 30.89 -12.65
CA ASP A 283 -7.85 30.33 -11.81
C ASP A 283 -9.09 29.85 -12.63
N GLY A 284 -9.06 29.95 -13.96
CA GLY A 284 -9.96 29.20 -14.84
C GLY A 284 -11.44 29.57 -14.79
N GLY A 285 -11.79 30.86 -14.90
CA GLY A 285 -13.15 31.34 -15.21
C GLY A 285 -14.28 31.06 -14.20
N SER A 286 -14.06 30.22 -13.18
CA SER A 286 -15.07 29.86 -12.20
C SER A 286 -15.29 31.00 -11.19
N ILE A 287 -16.57 31.30 -10.91
CA ILE A 287 -16.98 32.20 -9.82
C ILE A 287 -16.39 31.66 -8.51
N PRO A 288 -15.91 32.51 -7.59
CA PRO A 288 -15.38 32.07 -6.29
C PRO A 288 -16.46 31.32 -5.48
N SER A 289 -16.56 30.00 -5.64
CA SER A 289 -17.35 29.15 -4.78
C SER A 289 -16.51 28.76 -3.58
N ARG A 290 -17.07 28.85 -2.38
CA ARG A 290 -16.43 28.31 -1.17
C ARG A 290 -16.18 26.82 -1.45
N PRO A 291 -14.91 26.35 -1.53
CA PRO A 291 -14.65 24.95 -1.80
C PRO A 291 -15.28 24.12 -0.68
N GLU A 292 -16.22 23.24 -1.01
CA GLU A 292 -16.66 22.24 -0.06
C GLU A 292 -15.43 21.40 0.30
N PRO A 293 -15.02 21.38 1.58
CA PRO A 293 -13.82 20.65 1.96
C PRO A 293 -14.06 19.18 1.66
N ALA A 294 -13.29 18.62 0.72
CA ALA A 294 -13.47 17.22 0.32
C ALA A 294 -13.47 16.32 1.56
N LEU A 295 -14.36 15.32 1.59
CA LEU A 295 -14.59 14.44 2.75
C LEU A 295 -13.30 13.79 3.27
N PHE A 296 -12.26 13.74 2.45
CA PHE A 296 -10.97 13.12 2.75
C PHE A 296 -9.75 14.00 2.50
N ALA A 297 -9.93 15.25 2.04
CA ALA A 297 -8.80 16.15 1.92
C ALA A 297 -8.19 16.37 3.31
N ALA A 298 -6.87 16.26 3.38
CA ALA A 298 -6.13 16.73 4.53
C ALA A 298 -6.52 18.20 4.73
N SER A 299 -7.10 18.54 5.88
CA SER A 299 -7.11 19.94 6.30
C SER A 299 -5.67 20.43 6.14
N PRO A 300 -5.43 21.53 5.40
CA PRO A 300 -4.09 22.08 5.24
C PRO A 300 -3.44 22.13 6.63
N PRO A 301 -2.15 21.76 6.76
CA PRO A 301 -1.48 21.86 8.05
C PRO A 301 -1.80 23.23 8.61
N LYS A 302 -2.47 23.26 9.78
CA LYS A 302 -2.84 24.51 10.43
C LYS A 302 -1.53 25.15 10.85
N LEU A 303 -0.96 25.98 9.98
CA LEU A 303 0.02 26.97 10.37
C LEU A 303 -0.69 27.79 11.45
N GLY A 304 -0.19 27.71 12.69
CA GLY A 304 -0.78 28.42 13.84
C GLY A 304 -0.89 29.93 13.57
N ASP A 305 0.00 30.43 12.70
CA ASP A 305 -0.01 31.77 12.14
C ASP A 305 0.40 31.72 10.64
N PRO A 306 -0.45 32.20 9.70
CA PRO A 306 -0.08 32.31 8.28
C PRO A 306 1.08 33.29 8.03
N SER A 307 1.52 34.06 9.03
CA SER A 307 2.71 34.91 8.92
C SER A 307 4.03 34.15 8.95
N GLY A 308 4.02 32.83 9.19
CA GLY A 308 5.25 32.02 9.30
C GLY A 308 6.10 32.33 10.53
N LYS A 309 5.61 33.15 11.48
CA LYS A 309 6.32 33.52 12.73
C LYS A 309 6.73 32.31 13.55
N ASP A 310 5.93 31.25 13.53
CA ASP A 310 6.22 30.00 14.25
C ASP A 310 7.45 29.28 13.70
N LEU A 311 7.81 29.49 12.42
CA LEU A 311 8.97 28.86 11.78
C LEU A 311 10.27 29.62 12.06
N VAL A 312 10.21 30.95 12.06
CA VAL A 312 11.41 31.80 12.18
C VAL A 312 11.63 32.30 13.62
N GLY A 313 10.58 32.30 14.44
CA GLY A 313 10.55 32.90 15.77
C GLY A 313 10.25 34.41 15.73
N ASN A 314 9.56 34.92 16.76
CA ASN A 314 9.13 36.32 16.84
C ASN A 314 10.27 37.34 16.66
N GLU A 315 11.45 37.04 17.21
CA GLU A 315 12.57 37.99 17.20
C GLU A 315 13.24 38.08 15.82
N ALA A 316 13.33 36.95 15.11
CA ALA A 316 13.82 36.94 13.74
C ALA A 316 12.81 37.60 12.78
N ALA A 317 11.51 37.34 12.97
CA ALA A 317 10.46 37.98 12.19
C ALA A 317 10.49 39.53 12.36
N LEU A 318 10.70 40.02 13.59
CA LEU A 318 10.85 41.46 13.84
C LEU A 318 12.13 42.04 13.23
N ARG A 319 13.25 41.32 13.24
CA ARG A 319 14.48 41.77 12.56
C ARG A 319 14.29 41.84 11.04
N ILE A 320 13.65 40.85 10.44
CA ILE A 320 13.34 40.83 9.00
C ILE A 320 12.44 42.02 8.66
N LEU A 321 11.39 42.25 9.45
CA LEU A 321 10.51 43.41 9.25
C LEU A 321 11.28 44.74 9.36
N ARG A 322 12.18 44.89 10.35
CA ARG A 322 13.02 46.08 10.47
C ARG A 322 13.89 46.27 9.23
N MET A 323 14.62 45.24 8.80
CA MET A 323 15.44 45.27 7.58
C MET A 323 14.63 45.61 6.32
N LEU A 324 13.39 45.12 6.22
CA LEU A 324 12.51 45.41 5.10
C LEU A 324 11.98 46.85 5.08
N THR A 325 11.99 47.54 6.24
CA THR A 325 11.50 48.91 6.39
C THR A 325 12.60 49.95 6.55
N GLU A 326 13.84 49.51 6.77
CA GLU A 326 14.97 50.40 7.03
C GLU A 326 15.39 51.12 5.75
N THR A 327 15.45 52.45 5.81
CA THR A 327 15.94 53.28 4.72
C THR A 327 17.43 53.48 4.90
N THR A 328 18.21 53.25 3.85
CA THR A 328 19.64 53.55 3.86
C THR A 328 19.87 55.07 3.93
N ASN A 329 21.09 55.49 4.29
CA ASN A 329 21.47 56.91 4.35
C ASN A 329 21.25 57.67 3.02
N ASP A 330 21.15 56.94 1.91
CA ASP A 330 20.88 57.47 0.57
C ASP A 330 19.38 57.57 0.23
N GLY A 331 18.49 57.31 1.21
CA GLY A 331 17.04 57.36 1.05
C GLY A 331 16.42 56.17 0.29
N ARG A 332 17.20 55.12 -0.01
CA ARG A 332 16.69 53.92 -0.70
C ARG A 332 16.16 52.90 0.32
N ASN A 333 15.08 52.22 -0.03
CA ASN A 333 14.47 51.21 0.83
C ASN A 333 15.25 49.88 0.74
N LEU A 334 15.90 49.49 1.83
CA LEU A 334 16.68 48.25 1.94
C LEU A 334 15.81 47.00 1.69
N GLY A 335 14.49 47.11 1.91
CA GLY A 335 13.57 46.00 1.69
C GLY A 335 13.51 45.48 0.26
N SER A 336 13.72 46.35 -0.74
CA SER A 336 13.79 45.91 -2.15
C SER A 336 14.95 44.95 -2.40
N ALA A 337 16.15 45.31 -1.94
CA ALA A 337 17.35 44.49 -2.09
C ALA A 337 17.27 43.17 -1.29
N VAL A 338 16.67 43.20 -0.10
CA VAL A 338 16.46 41.99 0.71
C VAL A 338 15.48 41.04 0.03
N LEU A 339 14.39 41.55 -0.56
CA LEU A 339 13.43 40.73 -1.31
C LEU A 339 14.05 40.14 -2.59
N GLU A 340 14.85 40.92 -3.33
CA GLU A 340 15.59 40.41 -4.49
C GLU A 340 16.58 39.31 -4.10
N LEU A 341 17.29 39.46 -2.97
CA LEU A 341 18.18 38.43 -2.44
C LEU A 341 17.39 37.16 -2.05
N CYS A 342 16.27 37.30 -1.35
CA CYS A 342 15.40 36.16 -1.02
C CYS A 342 14.88 35.45 -2.27
N HIS A 343 14.47 36.22 -3.30
CA HIS A 343 14.03 35.67 -4.58
C HIS A 343 15.18 34.91 -5.28
N ALA A 344 16.38 35.48 -5.31
CA ALA A 344 17.57 34.81 -5.86
C ALA A 344 17.92 33.52 -5.10
N CYS A 345 17.84 33.52 -3.77
CA CYS A 345 18.03 32.32 -2.95
C CYS A 345 16.97 31.26 -3.27
N TRP A 346 15.70 31.65 -3.44
CA TRP A 346 14.64 30.71 -3.76
C TRP A 346 14.79 30.12 -5.16
N MET A 347 15.14 30.94 -6.16
CA MET A 347 15.49 30.47 -7.51
C MET A 347 16.68 29.50 -7.49
N MET A 348 17.73 29.78 -6.72
CA MET A 348 18.87 28.87 -6.59
C MET A 348 18.48 27.53 -5.95
N THR A 349 17.60 27.53 -4.95
CA THR A 349 17.05 26.30 -4.38
C THR A 349 16.24 25.52 -5.41
N ALA A 350 15.35 26.19 -6.14
CA ALA A 350 14.55 25.57 -7.18
C ALA A 350 15.42 24.96 -8.30
N LEU A 351 16.48 25.65 -8.71
CA LEU A 351 17.45 25.12 -9.68
C LEU A 351 18.21 23.90 -9.16
N LYS A 352 18.57 23.89 -7.86
CA LYS A 352 19.19 22.71 -7.23
C LYS A 352 18.22 21.55 -7.10
N GLU A 353 16.96 21.81 -6.75
CA GLU A 353 15.92 20.78 -6.71
C GLU A 353 15.68 20.19 -8.11
N ASP A 354 15.70 21.02 -9.16
CA ASP A 354 15.60 20.58 -10.55
C ASP A 354 16.84 19.77 -10.99
N GLU A 355 18.05 20.14 -10.56
CA GLU A 355 19.26 19.35 -10.80
C GLU A 355 19.23 18.00 -10.07
N VAL A 356 18.76 17.98 -8.82
CA VAL A 356 18.62 16.75 -8.03
C VAL A 356 17.56 15.81 -8.63
N THR A 357 16.42 16.34 -9.06
CA THR A 357 15.37 15.55 -9.72
C THR A 357 15.87 14.97 -11.03
N ARG A 358 16.56 15.76 -11.88
CA ARG A 358 17.20 15.25 -13.11
C ARG A 358 18.25 14.17 -12.81
N ALA A 359 19.05 14.32 -11.74
CA ALA A 359 20.00 13.30 -11.32
C ALA A 359 19.31 12.02 -10.81
N GLN A 360 18.21 12.16 -10.08
CA GLN A 360 17.39 11.04 -9.61
C GLN A 360 16.78 10.27 -10.79
N GLU A 361 16.14 10.97 -11.74
CA GLU A 361 15.59 10.36 -12.96
C GLU A 361 16.67 9.63 -13.78
N SER A 362 17.89 10.17 -13.85
CA SER A 362 19.03 9.52 -14.51
C SER A 362 19.40 8.19 -13.82
N ILE A 363 19.40 8.16 -12.48
CA ILE A 363 19.68 6.94 -11.70
C ILE A 363 18.54 5.93 -11.87
N GLU A 364 17.29 6.36 -11.78
CA GLU A 364 16.11 5.49 -11.96
C GLU A 364 16.12 4.84 -13.35
N ASN A 365 16.41 5.62 -14.40
CA ASN A 365 16.55 5.10 -15.76
C ASN A 365 17.69 4.06 -15.88
N LYS A 366 18.83 4.27 -15.20
CA LYS A 366 19.92 3.28 -15.14
C LYS A 366 19.50 2.01 -14.41
N ILE A 367 18.78 2.13 -13.29
CA ILE A 367 18.27 0.99 -12.52
C ILE A 367 17.28 0.18 -13.37
N VAL A 368 16.33 0.84 -14.04
CA VAL A 368 15.36 0.19 -14.93
C VAL A 368 16.07 -0.53 -16.08
N SER A 369 17.10 0.09 -16.68
CA SER A 369 17.91 -0.54 -17.73
C SER A 369 18.63 -1.80 -17.23
N LEU A 370 19.29 -1.72 -16.07
CA LEU A 370 19.95 -2.88 -15.45
C LEU A 370 18.96 -3.98 -15.09
N HIS A 371 17.76 -3.63 -14.61
CA HIS A 371 16.72 -4.61 -14.30
C HIS A 371 16.22 -5.33 -15.55
N LYS A 372 15.97 -4.60 -16.65
CA LYS A 372 15.61 -5.20 -17.94
C LYS A 372 16.69 -6.17 -18.45
N LEU A 373 17.95 -5.79 -18.28
CA LEU A 373 19.10 -6.61 -18.68
C LEU A 373 19.21 -7.87 -17.82
N ALA A 374 19.08 -7.75 -16.50
CA ALA A 374 19.06 -8.90 -15.59
C ALA A 374 17.88 -9.85 -15.89
N TYR A 375 16.68 -9.31 -16.12
CA TYR A 375 15.50 -10.09 -16.48
C TYR A 375 15.68 -10.83 -17.82
N SER A 376 16.26 -10.18 -18.82
CA SER A 376 16.56 -10.83 -20.09
C SER A 376 17.58 -11.97 -19.94
N ALA A 377 18.59 -11.79 -19.09
CA ALA A 377 19.60 -12.81 -18.81
C ALA A 377 19.03 -14.01 -18.05
N THR A 378 18.15 -13.80 -17.07
CA THR A 378 17.48 -14.89 -16.35
C THR A 378 16.52 -15.67 -17.25
N MET A 379 15.76 -14.98 -18.10
CA MET A 379 14.88 -15.63 -19.08
C MET A 379 15.67 -16.49 -20.07
N LEU A 380 16.78 -15.98 -20.59
CA LEU A 380 17.69 -16.76 -21.44
C LEU A 380 18.23 -18.00 -20.70
N CYS A 381 18.66 -17.85 -19.45
CA CYS A 381 19.15 -18.97 -18.64
C CYS A 381 18.07 -20.06 -18.46
N MET A 382 16.83 -19.66 -18.18
CA MET A 382 15.70 -20.58 -18.04
C MET A 382 15.37 -21.34 -19.34
N ILE A 383 15.46 -20.66 -20.50
CA ILE A 383 15.27 -21.30 -21.82
C ILE A 383 16.36 -22.36 -22.04
N HIS A 384 17.62 -22.05 -21.72
CA HIS A 384 18.72 -23.01 -21.85
C HIS A 384 18.58 -24.20 -20.90
N LEU A 385 18.16 -23.98 -19.65
CA LEU A 385 17.94 -25.05 -18.69
C LEU A 385 16.85 -26.01 -19.18
N ARG A 386 15.75 -25.49 -19.73
CA ARG A 386 14.68 -26.32 -20.34
C ARG A 386 15.15 -27.13 -21.55
N SER A 387 16.01 -26.55 -22.39
CA SER A 387 16.59 -27.26 -23.54
C SER A 387 17.51 -28.41 -23.09
N LEU A 388 18.29 -28.17 -22.03
CA LEU A 388 19.16 -29.19 -21.44
C LEU A 388 18.34 -30.33 -20.81
N THR A 389 17.28 -30.02 -20.07
CA THR A 389 16.42 -31.05 -19.47
C THR A 389 15.70 -31.88 -20.54
N ALA A 390 15.22 -31.27 -21.61
CA ALA A 390 14.63 -32.00 -22.74
C ALA A 390 15.65 -32.95 -23.41
N SER A 391 16.90 -32.52 -23.56
CA SER A 391 17.98 -33.36 -24.09
C SER A 391 18.26 -34.57 -23.19
N LEU A 392 18.31 -34.37 -21.87
CA LEU A 392 18.51 -35.45 -20.89
C LEU A 392 17.37 -36.49 -20.94
N ILE A 393 16.12 -36.02 -21.01
CA ILE A 393 14.95 -36.90 -21.13
C ILE A 393 15.03 -37.73 -22.42
N SER A 394 15.40 -37.10 -23.55
CA SER A 394 15.57 -37.81 -24.82
C SER A 394 16.63 -38.90 -24.75
N THR A 395 17.78 -38.64 -24.09
CA THR A 395 18.83 -39.67 -23.93
C THR A 395 18.37 -40.81 -23.04
N SER A 396 17.59 -40.54 -22.00
CA SER A 396 17.04 -41.58 -21.13
C SER A 396 16.05 -42.47 -21.88
N SER A 397 15.22 -41.90 -22.75
CA SER A 397 14.29 -42.68 -23.59
C SER A 397 15.03 -43.61 -24.54
N GLN A 398 16.10 -43.14 -25.19
CA GLN A 398 16.89 -43.97 -26.11
C GLN A 398 17.55 -45.17 -25.41
N ILE A 399 17.93 -45.04 -24.14
CA ILE A 399 18.47 -46.14 -23.34
C ILE A 399 17.38 -47.19 -23.11
N ALA A 400 16.18 -46.77 -22.70
CA ALA A 400 15.05 -47.68 -22.49
C ALA A 400 14.63 -48.39 -23.79
N ASP A 401 14.60 -47.67 -24.92
CA ASP A 401 14.30 -48.25 -26.23
C ASP A 401 15.35 -49.30 -26.64
N LYS A 402 16.63 -49.07 -26.32
CA LYS A 402 17.71 -50.03 -26.56
C LYS A 402 17.53 -51.29 -25.74
N GLU A 403 17.27 -51.16 -24.44
CA GLU A 403 17.03 -52.30 -23.54
C GLU A 403 15.81 -53.12 -23.99
N ALA A 404 14.74 -52.46 -24.43
CA ALA A 404 13.55 -53.12 -24.97
C ALA A 404 13.85 -53.87 -26.29
N LEU A 405 14.66 -53.28 -27.17
CA LEU A 405 15.09 -53.92 -28.40
C LEU A 405 15.96 -55.15 -28.11
N GLU A 406 16.94 -55.04 -27.21
CA GLU A 406 17.78 -56.18 -26.79
C GLU A 406 16.94 -57.34 -26.25
N ALA A 407 15.96 -57.05 -25.38
CA ALA A 407 15.05 -58.06 -24.85
C ALA A 407 14.20 -58.73 -25.95
N ASP A 408 13.70 -57.98 -26.94
CA ASP A 408 12.93 -58.54 -28.06
C ASP A 408 13.79 -59.44 -28.96
N LEU A 409 15.02 -59.01 -29.26
CA LEU A 409 15.95 -59.79 -30.08
C LEU A 409 16.33 -61.11 -29.38
N ASP A 410 16.53 -61.11 -28.06
CA ASP A 410 16.79 -62.31 -27.26
C ASP A 410 15.59 -63.28 -27.27
N MET A 411 14.37 -62.76 -27.16
CA MET A 411 13.16 -63.58 -27.27
C MET A 411 13.04 -64.24 -28.65
N ARG A 412 13.30 -63.49 -29.74
CA ARG A 412 13.29 -64.05 -31.11
C ARG A 412 14.33 -65.15 -31.28
N ALA A 413 15.53 -64.96 -30.74
CA ALA A 413 16.59 -65.96 -30.80
C ALA A 413 16.21 -67.25 -30.05
N SER A 414 15.52 -67.14 -28.90
CA SER A 414 15.07 -68.29 -28.11
C SER A 414 14.05 -69.18 -28.86
N VAL A 415 13.19 -68.59 -29.69
CA VAL A 415 12.10 -69.30 -30.41
C VAL A 415 12.56 -69.91 -31.74
N ALA A 416 13.70 -69.47 -32.29
CA ALA A 416 14.11 -69.77 -33.67
C ALA A 416 14.46 -71.24 -33.96
N GLY A 417 14.74 -72.07 -32.95
CA GLY A 417 15.05 -73.49 -33.12
C GLY A 417 16.13 -73.76 -34.18
N GLY A 418 15.79 -74.53 -35.23
CA GLY A 418 16.72 -74.88 -36.32
C GLY A 418 17.14 -73.70 -37.22
N ALA A 419 16.46 -72.55 -37.15
CA ALA A 419 16.76 -71.34 -37.92
C ALA A 419 17.63 -70.31 -37.15
N LEU A 420 18.19 -70.69 -36.00
CA LEU A 420 18.90 -69.80 -35.08
C LEU A 420 19.95 -68.88 -35.74
N LYS A 421 20.78 -69.42 -36.64
CA LYS A 421 21.84 -68.63 -37.31
C LYS A 421 21.28 -67.50 -38.19
N ALA A 422 20.15 -67.74 -38.86
CA ALA A 422 19.53 -66.73 -39.71
C ALA A 422 18.90 -65.61 -38.87
N VAL A 423 18.29 -65.96 -37.74
CA VAL A 423 17.71 -65.00 -36.79
C VAL A 423 18.80 -64.17 -36.10
N GLN A 424 19.92 -64.79 -35.69
CA GLN A 424 21.07 -64.06 -35.14
C GLN A 424 21.63 -63.04 -36.13
N GLN A 425 21.81 -63.41 -37.39
CA GLN A 425 22.29 -62.49 -38.42
C GLN A 425 21.30 -61.33 -38.69
N ALA A 426 19.99 -61.58 -38.60
CA ALA A 426 18.98 -60.53 -38.71
C ALA A 426 19.01 -59.59 -37.50
N ASN A 427 19.12 -60.14 -36.29
CA ASN A 427 19.23 -59.37 -35.04
C ASN A 427 20.46 -58.47 -35.03
N GLU A 428 21.63 -58.98 -35.46
CA GLU A 428 22.86 -58.18 -35.58
C GLU A 428 22.68 -56.99 -36.54
N ARG A 429 21.98 -57.19 -37.66
CA ARG A 429 21.67 -56.11 -38.60
C ARG A 429 20.73 -55.08 -37.99
N GLU A 430 19.65 -55.51 -37.33
CA GLU A 430 18.71 -54.61 -36.64
C GLU A 430 19.42 -53.79 -35.55
N MET A 431 20.27 -54.43 -34.74
CA MET A 431 21.06 -53.74 -33.72
C MET A 431 22.03 -52.72 -34.33
N SER A 432 22.75 -53.09 -35.39
CA SER A 432 23.67 -52.18 -36.07
C SER A 432 22.96 -50.95 -36.67
N LEU A 433 21.73 -51.14 -37.16
CA LEU A 433 20.92 -50.07 -37.72
C LEU A 433 20.40 -49.15 -36.62
N PHE A 434 19.96 -49.71 -35.49
CA PHE A 434 19.57 -48.94 -34.31
C PHE A 434 20.74 -48.13 -33.74
N ASP A 435 21.92 -48.72 -33.58
CA ASP A 435 23.11 -48.02 -33.09
C ASP A 435 23.53 -46.89 -34.03
N SER A 436 23.50 -47.11 -35.35
CA SER A 436 23.78 -46.08 -36.36
C SER A 436 22.77 -44.93 -36.31
N GLN A 437 21.48 -45.23 -36.15
CA GLN A 437 20.44 -44.22 -36.01
C GLN A 437 20.56 -43.43 -34.69
N SER A 438 20.84 -44.12 -33.58
CA SER A 438 21.09 -43.51 -32.27
C SER A 438 22.30 -42.58 -32.32
N GLU A 439 23.39 -42.99 -32.98
CA GLU A 439 24.58 -42.18 -33.16
C GLU A 439 24.30 -40.94 -34.03
N ALA A 440 23.55 -41.09 -35.13
CA ALA A 440 23.14 -39.97 -35.96
C ALA A 440 22.29 -38.95 -35.17
N GLN A 441 21.34 -39.42 -34.36
CA GLN A 441 20.53 -38.57 -33.49
C GLN A 441 21.37 -37.86 -32.41
N ARG A 442 22.32 -38.57 -31.78
CA ARG A 442 23.26 -37.97 -30.82
C ARG A 442 24.10 -36.87 -31.47
N ASN A 443 24.65 -37.12 -32.66
CA ASN A 443 25.42 -36.13 -33.41
C ASN A 443 24.58 -34.90 -33.78
N GLN A 444 23.32 -35.08 -34.17
CA GLN A 444 22.38 -33.98 -34.42
C GLN A 444 22.11 -33.16 -33.15
N LEU A 445 21.89 -33.82 -32.01
CA LEU A 445 21.67 -33.16 -30.72
C LEU A 445 22.91 -32.36 -30.28
N HIS A 446 24.10 -32.94 -30.43
CA HIS A 446 25.37 -32.27 -30.13
C HIS A 446 25.57 -31.02 -31.00
N ALA A 447 25.28 -31.10 -32.30
CA ALA A 447 25.34 -29.96 -33.21
C ALA A 447 24.36 -28.84 -32.80
N SER A 448 23.13 -29.22 -32.42
CA SER A 448 22.11 -28.28 -31.91
C SER A 448 22.55 -27.60 -30.62
N ILE A 449 23.04 -28.36 -29.64
CA ILE A 449 23.56 -27.83 -28.37
C ILE A 449 24.73 -26.88 -28.61
N ALA A 450 25.68 -27.25 -29.46
CA ALA A 450 26.82 -26.40 -29.81
C ALA A 450 26.39 -25.08 -30.46
N TRP A 451 25.33 -25.09 -31.27
CA TRP A 451 24.76 -23.88 -31.86
C TRP A 451 24.17 -22.94 -30.81
N GLU A 452 23.41 -23.48 -29.86
CA GLU A 452 22.85 -22.69 -28.75
C GLU A 452 23.94 -22.07 -27.87
N PHE A 453 25.02 -22.80 -27.58
CA PHE A 453 26.17 -22.24 -26.86
C PHE A 453 26.86 -21.09 -27.62
N ARG A 454 26.93 -21.16 -28.95
CA ARG A 454 27.46 -20.04 -29.76
C ARG A 454 26.59 -18.80 -29.63
N LYS A 455 25.26 -18.93 -29.61
CA LYS A 455 24.33 -17.80 -29.40
C LYS A 455 24.57 -17.12 -28.05
N VAL A 456 24.70 -17.90 -26.98
CA VAL A 456 25.01 -17.38 -25.63
C VAL A 456 26.33 -16.60 -25.64
N LYS A 457 27.35 -17.13 -26.31
CA LYS A 457 28.65 -16.47 -26.42
C LYS A 457 28.55 -15.15 -27.20
N CYS A 458 27.77 -15.09 -28.27
CA CYS A 458 27.51 -13.85 -29.01
C CYS A 458 26.82 -12.80 -28.13
N ILE A 459 25.78 -13.19 -27.37
CA ILE A 459 25.08 -12.28 -26.45
C ILE A 459 26.03 -11.73 -25.39
N LYS A 460 26.89 -12.57 -24.81
CA LYS A 460 27.90 -12.14 -23.83
C LYS A 460 28.87 -11.12 -24.42
N ILE A 461 29.34 -11.31 -25.65
CA ILE A 461 30.23 -10.36 -26.34
C ILE A 461 29.50 -9.04 -26.58
N SER A 462 28.25 -9.07 -27.06
CA SER A 462 27.45 -7.86 -27.26
C SER A 462 27.24 -7.08 -25.96
N LEU A 463 27.00 -7.78 -24.84
CA LEU A 463 26.87 -7.15 -23.52
C LEU A 463 28.15 -6.43 -23.09
N VAL A 464 29.31 -7.09 -23.21
CA VAL A 464 30.60 -6.48 -22.85
C VAL A 464 30.89 -5.22 -23.67
N VAL A 465 30.55 -5.22 -24.96
CA VAL A 465 30.73 -4.05 -25.84
C VAL A 465 29.79 -2.88 -25.51
N HIS A 466 28.62 -3.13 -24.93
CA HIS A 466 27.68 -2.06 -24.56
C HIS A 466 27.93 -1.49 -23.15
N THR A 467 28.65 -2.22 -22.29
CA THR A 467 28.91 -1.82 -20.90
C THR A 467 30.29 -1.18 -20.67
N GLY A 468 31.19 -1.24 -21.64
CA GLY A 468 32.48 -0.55 -21.64
C GLY A 468 32.44 0.65 -22.55
#